data_AF-A0AAN9VR42-F1
#
_entry.id   AF-A0AAN9VR42-F1
#
_cell.length_a   1.000
_cell.length_b   1.000
_cell.length_c   1.000
_cell.angle_alpha   90.00
_cell.angle_beta   90.00
_cell.angle_gamma   90.00
#
_symmetry.space_group_name_H-M   'P 1'
#
loop_
_entity.id
_entity.type
_entity.pdbx_description
1 polymer ?
#
loop_
_entity_poly.entity_id
_entity_poly.type
_entity_poly.pdbx_seq_one_letter_code
_entity_poly.pdbx_strand_id
1 'polypeptide(L)' 'MAANMKIILLLAICGLLVLNCDAVKPGRCQRVRPGQVGICVSQCRVDENCAGRMKCCGNGCGTVCRNPV' A
#
# COMPACT_ATOMS: atom_id res chain seq x y z
N MET A 1 -7.61 19.45 31.52
CA MET A 1 -8.44 18.39 30.88
C MET A 1 -8.78 18.70 29.41
N ALA A 2 -7.88 19.34 28.65
CA ALA A 2 -8.13 19.70 27.23
C ALA A 2 -7.06 19.17 26.25
N ALA A 3 -5.94 18.66 26.75
CA ALA A 3 -4.86 18.06 25.93
C ALA A 3 -5.24 16.69 25.36
N ASN A 4 -6.20 15.99 25.98
CA ASN A 4 -6.62 14.65 25.59
C ASN A 4 -7.70 14.67 24.50
N MET A 5 -8.42 15.80 24.32
CA MET A 5 -9.48 15.90 23.31
C MET A 5 -8.91 15.94 21.89
N LYS A 6 -7.74 16.57 21.69
CA LYS A 6 -7.02 16.57 20.41
C LYS A 6 -6.44 15.19 20.08
N ILE A 7 -5.95 14.45 21.08
CA ILE A 7 -5.42 13.10 20.91
C ILE A 7 -6.54 12.11 20.56
N ILE A 8 -7.67 12.18 21.27
CA ILE A 8 -8.87 11.38 20.95
C ILE A 8 -9.37 11.72 19.54
N LEU A 9 -9.35 12.99 19.15
CA LEU A 9 -9.72 13.41 17.79
C LEU A 9 -8.73 12.90 16.74
N LEU A 10 -7.41 12.87 17.00
CA LEU A 10 -6.40 12.31 16.10
C LEU A 10 -6.52 10.78 15.95
N LEU A 11 -6.80 10.07 17.03
CA LEU A 11 -7.07 8.63 17.01
C LEU A 11 -8.40 8.31 16.31
N ALA A 12 -9.42 9.14 16.50
CA ALA A 12 -10.69 9.05 15.80
C ALA A 12 -10.56 9.43 14.32
N ILE A 13 -9.68 10.36 13.94
CA ILE A 13 -9.33 10.66 12.54
C ILE A 13 -8.73 9.41 11.89
N CYS A 14 -7.83 8.70 12.58
CA CYS A 14 -7.33 7.41 12.11
C CYS A 14 -8.47 6.37 12.01
N GLY A 15 -9.37 6.29 12.99
CA GLY A 15 -10.49 5.33 13.00
C GLY A 15 -11.64 5.61 12.03
N LEU A 16 -12.01 6.88 11.80
CA LEU A 16 -13.12 7.30 10.92
C LEU A 16 -12.67 7.58 9.47
N LEU A 17 -11.39 7.95 9.23
CA LEU A 17 -10.86 8.20 7.87
C LEU A 17 -10.00 7.05 7.33
N VAL A 18 -9.53 6.10 8.16
CA VAL A 18 -8.62 5.02 7.74
C VAL A 18 -9.29 3.65 7.88
N LEU A 19 -10.54 3.54 7.42
CA LEU A 19 -11.26 2.28 7.24
C LEU A 19 -10.69 1.39 6.10
N ASN A 20 -9.53 1.73 5.54
CA ASN A 20 -8.76 0.87 4.63
C ASN A 20 -7.26 1.15 4.81
N CYS A 21 -6.70 0.75 5.95
CA CYS A 21 -5.26 0.50 5.99
C CYS A 21 -5.04 -0.83 5.27
N ASP A 22 -5.00 -0.78 3.93
CA ASP A 22 -4.47 -1.89 3.15
C ASP A 22 -3.20 -2.35 3.83
N ALA A 23 -3.16 -3.60 4.29
CA ALA A 23 -2.10 -4.07 5.15
C ALA A 23 -0.77 -3.95 4.39
N VAL A 24 -0.04 -2.89 4.70
CA VAL A 24 1.20 -2.53 4.02
C VAL A 24 2.26 -3.49 4.53
N LYS A 25 2.72 -4.37 3.64
CA LYS A 25 3.82 -5.27 3.99
C LYS A 25 5.14 -4.49 4.07
N PRO A 26 6.05 -4.86 4.98
CA PRO A 26 7.35 -4.20 5.10
C PRO A 26 8.15 -4.26 3.79
N GLY A 27 8.97 -3.23 3.56
CA GLY A 27 9.77 -3.06 2.34
C GLY A 27 9.09 -2.18 1.28
N ARG A 28 9.78 -1.91 0.18
CA ARG A 28 9.29 -1.01 -0.88
C ARG A 28 9.16 -1.72 -2.22
N CYS A 29 8.32 -1.17 -3.09
CA CYS A 29 8.32 -1.57 -4.49
C CYS A 29 9.58 -1.06 -5.18
N GLN A 30 10.11 -1.88 -6.09
CA GLN A 30 11.13 -1.43 -7.03
C GLN A 30 10.64 -0.25 -7.88
N ARG A 31 11.54 0.66 -8.20
CA ARG A 31 11.22 1.82 -9.04
C ARG A 31 10.99 1.38 -10.49
N VAL A 32 9.88 1.80 -11.08
CA VAL A 32 9.64 1.67 -12.52
C VAL A 32 10.40 2.78 -13.24
N ARG A 33 11.22 2.43 -14.23
CA ARG A 33 11.97 3.43 -15.01
C ARG A 33 11.05 4.13 -16.01
N PRO A 34 11.31 5.41 -16.37
CA PRO A 34 10.60 6.06 -17.47
C PRO A 34 10.66 5.22 -18.75
N GLY A 35 9.54 5.06 -19.44
CA GLY A 35 9.43 4.23 -20.65
C GLY A 35 9.36 2.72 -20.42
N GLN A 36 9.50 2.24 -19.18
CA GLN A 36 9.29 0.83 -18.86
C GLN A 36 7.79 0.54 -18.80
N VAL A 37 7.33 -0.29 -19.73
CA VAL A 37 5.93 -0.75 -19.81
C VAL A 37 5.92 -2.25 -19.56
N GLY A 38 5.37 -2.65 -18.42
CA GLY A 38 5.07 -4.06 -18.15
C GLY A 38 3.75 -4.49 -18.79
N ILE A 39 3.40 -5.76 -18.61
CA ILE A 39 2.12 -6.30 -19.06
C ILE A 39 0.98 -5.54 -18.36
N CYS A 40 0.01 -5.08 -19.15
CA CYS A 40 -1.19 -4.36 -18.71
C CYS A 40 -2.22 -5.31 -18.10
N VAL A 41 -1.87 -5.96 -16.99
CA VAL A 41 -2.75 -6.84 -16.22
C VAL A 41 -2.66 -6.43 -14.76
N SER A 42 -3.81 -6.39 -14.09
CA SER A 42 -3.91 -6.12 -12.65
C SER A 42 -4.06 -7.43 -11.90
N GLN A 43 -2.94 -8.03 -11.50
CA GLN A 43 -2.92 -9.32 -10.79
C GLN A 43 -3.27 -9.19 -9.30
N CYS A 44 -3.02 -8.01 -8.73
CA CYS A 44 -3.24 -7.70 -7.34
C CYS A 44 -3.77 -6.26 -7.21
N ARG A 45 -4.44 -5.96 -6.11
CA ARG A 45 -4.81 -4.58 -5.77
C ARG A 45 -4.04 -4.09 -4.55
N VAL A 46 -3.77 -4.99 -3.62
CA VAL A 46 -3.23 -4.68 -2.30
C VAL A 46 -2.17 -5.72 -1.94
N ASP A 47 -1.26 -5.39 -1.02
CA ASP A 47 -0.13 -6.26 -0.64
C ASP A 47 -0.58 -7.64 -0.15
N GLU A 48 -1.74 -7.72 0.52
CA GLU A 48 -2.34 -8.96 1.01
C GLU A 48 -2.80 -9.92 -0.10
N ASN A 49 -3.03 -9.43 -1.32
CA ASN A 49 -3.29 -10.34 -2.45
C ASN A 49 -2.07 -11.18 -2.80
N CYS A 50 -0.88 -10.78 -2.37
CA CYS A 50 0.38 -11.44 -2.69
C CYS A 50 0.80 -12.39 -1.58
N ALA A 51 1.39 -13.54 -1.91
CA ALA A 51 1.83 -14.50 -0.89
C ALA A 51 3.07 -14.00 -0.11
N GLY A 52 3.12 -14.34 1.18
CA GLY A 52 4.26 -14.04 2.05
C GLY A 52 4.60 -12.55 2.08
N ARG A 53 5.90 -12.22 1.95
CA ARG A 53 6.41 -10.85 1.98
C ARG A 53 6.24 -10.06 0.68
N MET A 54 5.69 -10.67 -0.37
CA MET A 54 5.56 -10.01 -1.66
C MET A 54 4.58 -8.83 -1.57
N LYS A 55 4.89 -7.78 -2.34
CA LYS A 55 4.10 -6.54 -2.40
C LYS A 55 3.40 -6.43 -3.74
N CYS A 56 2.26 -5.74 -3.75
CA CYS A 56 1.54 -5.43 -4.97
C CYS A 56 2.13 -4.15 -5.60
N CYS A 57 2.91 -4.32 -6.65
CA CYS A 57 3.69 -3.23 -7.24
C CYS A 57 3.26 -2.93 -8.66
N GLY A 58 3.22 -1.63 -8.99
CA GLY A 58 3.06 -1.17 -10.36
C GLY A 58 4.25 -1.59 -11.23
N ASN A 59 3.97 -2.01 -12.46
CA ASN A 59 4.99 -2.40 -13.44
C ASN A 59 5.10 -1.41 -14.63
N GLY A 60 4.45 -0.25 -14.54
CA GLY A 60 4.37 0.76 -15.60
C GLY A 60 3.09 0.71 -16.44
N CYS A 61 2.29 -0.37 -16.35
CA CYS A 61 0.95 -0.41 -16.95
C CYS A 61 -0.09 -1.04 -16.03
N GLY A 62 0.23 -2.18 -15.41
CA GLY A 62 -0.61 -2.89 -14.45
C GLY A 62 0.07 -3.07 -13.10
N THR A 63 -0.45 -4.01 -12.32
CA THR A 63 0.01 -4.33 -10.96
C THR A 63 0.32 -5.82 -10.84
N VAL A 64 1.47 -6.14 -10.24
CA VAL A 64 1.96 -7.52 -10.11
C VAL A 64 2.60 -7.74 -8.75
N CYS A 65 2.54 -8.99 -8.25
CA CYS A 65 3.23 -9.35 -7.01
C CYS A 65 4.73 -9.46 -7.26
N ARG A 66 5.53 -8.71 -6.48
CA ARG A 66 7.00 -8.77 -6.52
C ARG A 66 7.61 -8.82 -5.13
N ASN A 67 8.83 -9.34 -5.05
CA ASN A 67 9.61 -9.23 -3.83
C ASN A 67 9.89 -7.76 -3.50
N PRO A 68 9.81 -7.38 -2.22
CA PRO A 68 10.19 -6.04 -1.77
C PRO A 68 11.70 -5.83 -1.93
N VAL A 69 12.08 -4.54 -2.08
CA VAL A 69 13.46 -4.04 -2.02
C VAL A 69 13.72 -3.21 -0.77
#